data_AF-K2BP27-F1
#
_entry.id   AF-K2BP27-F1
#
_cell.length_a   1.000
_cell.length_b   1.000
_cell.length_c   1.000
_cell.angle_alpha   90.00
_cell.angle_beta   90.00
_cell.angle_gamma   90.00
#
_symmetry.space_group_name_H-M   'P 1'
#
loop_
_entity.id
_entity.type
_entity.pdbx_description
1 polymer ?
#
loop_
_entity_poly.entity_id
_entity_poly.type
_entity_poly.pdbx_seq_one_letter_code
_entity_poly.pdbx_strand_id
1 'polypeptide(L)'
;MAVYRTVPATLLVLFMLLFCVNRSIAQPAIEDSLWVETAQAIESGNQAEALRLLRLCVSAKLNLPDSAKQLRQALSSEVSKITSGKSVDDLTAEQLAEFHKLQREICSLAVADAGDWLLLMKACMVIPGSENFIFSGQAFLDAVKLGMPVSINEEWLKILRKLDAELVRDEQILYRLQIAQIFSGLQPESQELKKQLADVKLLADAKAIKILRLAEVEMAIGNLTAARACLDQVRRFDYRYSGLEDLYRRLNTAEQIDKIIIQANDDLMSKKYEDARR
;
A
#
# COMPACT_ATOMS: atom_id res chain seq x y z
N MET A 1 37.85 -34.17 -38.35
CA MET A 1 36.91 -33.31 -39.10
C MET A 1 35.51 -33.93 -39.02
N ALA A 2 34.48 -33.08 -38.98
CA ALA A 2 33.04 -33.38 -38.99
C ALA A 2 32.40 -33.75 -37.63
N VAL A 3 32.44 -32.79 -36.69
CA VAL A 3 31.31 -32.53 -35.79
C VAL A 3 30.28 -31.77 -36.61
N TYR A 4 29.06 -32.26 -36.79
CA TYR A 4 27.82 -31.51 -37.04
C TYR A 4 26.72 -32.50 -37.48
N ARG A 5 25.65 -32.63 -36.68
CA ARG A 5 24.24 -32.76 -37.12
C ARG A 5 23.34 -33.37 -36.03
N THR A 6 23.02 -32.62 -34.98
CA THR A 6 21.79 -32.82 -34.18
C THR A 6 21.30 -31.52 -33.49
N VAL A 7 21.78 -30.35 -33.93
CA VAL A 7 21.47 -29.07 -33.28
C VAL A 7 20.24 -28.30 -33.84
N PRO A 8 19.55 -28.65 -34.95
CA PRO A 8 18.47 -27.77 -35.43
C PRO A 8 17.12 -27.98 -34.72
N ALA A 9 16.88 -29.14 -34.09
CA ALA A 9 15.55 -29.46 -33.53
C ALA A 9 15.36 -28.94 -32.09
N THR A 10 16.39 -28.99 -31.25
CA THR A 10 16.30 -28.57 -29.85
C THR A 10 16.25 -27.05 -29.69
N LEU A 11 16.95 -26.30 -30.56
CA LEU A 11 16.86 -24.84 -30.58
C LEU A 11 15.50 -24.33 -31.04
N LEU A 12 14.84 -25.04 -31.97
CA LEU A 12 13.53 -24.65 -32.51
C LEU A 12 12.39 -24.92 -31.50
N VAL A 13 12.52 -25.99 -30.70
CA VAL A 13 11.61 -26.27 -29.57
C VAL A 13 11.82 -25.27 -28.42
N LEU A 14 13.08 -24.90 -28.12
CA LEU A 14 13.38 -23.86 -27.12
C LEU A 14 12.82 -22.48 -27.56
N PHE A 15 12.91 -22.16 -28.85
CA PHE A 15 12.37 -20.91 -29.41
C PHE A 15 10.84 -20.89 -29.42
N MET A 16 10.19 -22.02 -29.73
CA MET A 16 8.72 -22.15 -29.63
C MET A 16 8.24 -22.06 -28.18
N LEU A 17 8.94 -22.66 -27.22
CA LEU A 17 8.60 -22.55 -25.79
C LEU A 17 8.81 -21.12 -25.25
N LEU A 18 9.83 -20.39 -25.73
CA LEU A 18 10.04 -18.97 -25.37
C LEU A 18 8.98 -18.04 -25.97
N PHE A 19 8.38 -18.37 -27.12
CA PHE A 19 7.29 -17.60 -27.71
C PHE A 19 5.90 -17.98 -27.18
N CYS A 20 5.71 -19.20 -26.67
CA CYS A 20 4.43 -19.66 -26.12
C CYS A 20 4.20 -19.29 -24.64
N VAL A 21 5.24 -18.93 -23.88
CA VAL A 21 5.08 -18.50 -22.47
C VAL A 21 4.60 -17.05 -22.34
N ASN A 22 4.57 -16.28 -23.43
CA ASN A 22 4.30 -14.83 -23.38
C ASN A 22 2.94 -14.40 -23.96
N ARG A 23 1.94 -15.27 -23.94
CA ARG A 23 0.63 -14.94 -24.51
C ARG A 23 -0.52 -15.48 -23.65
N SER A 24 -0.71 -14.83 -22.50
CA SER A 24 -2.04 -14.60 -21.94
C SER A 24 -2.80 -13.69 -22.91
N ILE A 25 -3.36 -14.24 -23.99
CA ILE A 25 -4.09 -13.47 -25.03
C ILE A 25 -5.45 -12.98 -24.51
N ALA A 26 -5.96 -13.58 -23.43
CA ALA A 26 -7.24 -13.19 -22.84
C ALA A 26 -7.17 -11.90 -22.01
N GLN A 27 -6.04 -11.60 -21.37
CA GLN A 27 -5.86 -10.38 -20.58
C GLN A 27 -5.93 -9.09 -21.43
N PRO A 28 -5.14 -8.90 -22.50
CA PRO A 28 -5.19 -7.65 -23.25
C PRO A 28 -6.55 -7.40 -23.92
N ALA A 29 -7.25 -8.46 -24.35
CA ALA A 29 -8.57 -8.32 -24.97
C ALA A 29 -9.67 -7.89 -23.98
N ILE A 30 -9.62 -8.38 -22.73
CA ILE A 30 -10.56 -7.97 -21.66
C ILE A 30 -10.21 -6.57 -21.16
N GLU A 31 -8.91 -6.25 -21.07
CA GLU A 31 -8.40 -4.95 -20.63
C GLU A 31 -8.76 -3.82 -21.61
N ASP A 32 -8.66 -4.08 -22.93
CA ASP A 32 -9.10 -3.17 -23.98
C ASP A 32 -10.63 -3.04 -24.01
N SER A 33 -11.38 -4.14 -23.84
CA SER A 33 -12.85 -4.12 -23.85
C SER A 33 -13.44 -3.29 -22.70
N LEU A 34 -12.91 -3.43 -21.48
CA LEU A 34 -13.43 -2.72 -20.31
C LEU A 34 -13.24 -1.20 -20.43
N TRP A 35 -12.10 -0.76 -20.97
CA TRP A 35 -11.86 0.66 -21.19
C TRP A 35 -12.75 1.22 -22.30
N VAL A 36 -12.97 0.47 -23.38
CA VAL A 36 -13.88 0.85 -24.47
C VAL A 36 -15.32 1.00 -23.96
N GLU A 37 -15.81 0.04 -23.18
CA GLU A 37 -17.13 0.13 -22.54
C GLU A 37 -17.23 1.33 -21.58
N THR A 38 -16.15 1.62 -20.84
CA THR A 38 -16.08 2.78 -19.96
C THR A 38 -16.18 4.09 -20.76
N ALA A 39 -15.44 4.20 -21.87
CA ALA A 39 -15.49 5.37 -22.74
C ALA A 39 -16.88 5.58 -23.35
N GLN A 40 -17.52 4.49 -23.81
CA GLN A 40 -18.89 4.53 -24.34
C GLN A 40 -19.92 4.92 -23.27
N ALA A 41 -19.78 4.44 -22.04
CA ALA A 41 -20.65 4.83 -20.92
C ALA A 41 -20.51 6.32 -20.56
N ILE A 42 -19.29 6.87 -20.68
CA ILE A 42 -19.03 8.30 -20.48
C ILE A 42 -19.64 9.13 -21.62
N GLU A 43 -19.42 8.74 -22.87
CA GLU A 43 -19.96 9.43 -24.05
C GLU A 43 -21.49 9.39 -24.13
N SER A 44 -22.10 8.28 -23.71
CA SER A 44 -23.57 8.13 -23.65
C SER A 44 -24.23 8.89 -22.49
N GLY A 45 -23.43 9.46 -21.58
CA GLY A 45 -23.93 10.22 -20.43
C GLY A 45 -24.55 9.35 -19.32
N ASN A 46 -24.38 8.02 -19.36
CA ASN A 46 -24.86 7.13 -18.31
C ASN A 46 -23.92 7.17 -17.09
N GLN A 47 -24.09 8.19 -16.24
CA GLN A 47 -23.20 8.46 -15.10
C GLN A 47 -23.06 7.26 -14.15
N ALA A 48 -24.15 6.54 -13.87
CA ALA A 48 -24.11 5.41 -12.93
C ALA A 48 -23.29 4.23 -13.47
N GLU A 49 -23.44 3.94 -14.76
CA GLU A 49 -22.70 2.87 -15.42
C GLU A 49 -21.23 3.25 -15.63
N ALA A 50 -20.97 4.49 -16.07
CA ALA A 50 -19.62 5.03 -16.20
C ALA A 50 -18.86 4.94 -14.87
N LEU A 51 -19.50 5.31 -13.76
CA LEU A 51 -18.87 5.27 -12.43
C LEU A 51 -18.61 3.84 -11.96
N ARG A 52 -19.53 2.90 -12.22
CA ARG A 52 -19.32 1.46 -11.94
C ARG A 52 -18.13 0.91 -12.73
N LEU A 53 -18.06 1.21 -14.03
CA LEU A 53 -16.98 0.75 -14.90
C LEU A 53 -15.63 1.38 -14.55
N LEU A 54 -15.61 2.68 -14.21
CA LEU A 54 -14.41 3.36 -13.73
C LEU A 54 -13.84 2.73 -12.44
N ARG A 55 -14.71 2.37 -11.48
CA ARG A 55 -14.28 1.62 -10.28
C ARG A 55 -13.63 0.29 -10.63
N LEU A 56 -14.19 -0.43 -11.60
CA LEU A 56 -13.63 -1.70 -12.09
C LEU A 56 -12.27 -1.48 -12.77
N CYS A 57 -12.15 -0.49 -13.64
CA CYS A 57 -10.89 -0.11 -14.29
C CYS A 57 -9.79 0.21 -13.26
N VAL A 58 -10.11 0.99 -12.23
CA VAL A 58 -9.14 1.31 -11.17
C VAL A 58 -8.75 0.06 -10.38
N SER A 59 -9.71 -0.80 -10.01
CA SER A 59 -9.43 -2.04 -9.29
C SER A 59 -8.55 -3.03 -10.08
N ALA A 60 -8.74 -3.07 -11.40
CA ALA A 60 -7.96 -3.87 -12.34
C ALA A 60 -6.64 -3.21 -12.76
N LYS A 61 -6.34 -1.99 -12.26
CA LYS A 61 -5.16 -1.18 -12.62
C LYS A 61 -5.07 -0.85 -14.11
N LEU A 62 -6.21 -0.65 -14.76
CA LEU A 62 -6.32 -0.40 -16.18
C LEU A 62 -6.33 1.09 -16.48
N ASN A 63 -5.55 1.47 -17.50
CA ASN A 63 -5.38 2.83 -18.00
C ASN A 63 -5.13 3.87 -16.89
N LEU A 64 -4.30 3.51 -15.91
CA LEU A 64 -3.83 4.44 -14.88
C LEU A 64 -2.77 5.37 -15.50
N PRO A 65 -2.78 6.69 -15.19
CA PRO A 65 -3.57 7.34 -14.13
C PRO A 65 -4.94 7.89 -14.58
N ASP A 66 -5.30 7.77 -15.86
CA ASP A 66 -6.43 8.51 -16.43
C ASP A 66 -7.80 8.01 -15.96
N SER A 67 -7.97 6.69 -15.82
CA SER A 67 -9.17 6.10 -15.21
C SER A 67 -9.38 6.60 -13.77
N ALA A 68 -8.32 6.71 -12.99
CA ALA A 68 -8.38 7.25 -11.62
C ALA A 68 -8.70 8.75 -11.59
N LYS A 69 -8.18 9.55 -12.53
CA LYS A 69 -8.52 10.98 -12.63
C LYS A 69 -10.00 11.17 -12.98
N GLN A 70 -10.52 10.41 -13.93
CA GLN A 70 -11.93 10.48 -14.33
C GLN A 70 -12.85 10.01 -13.19
N LEU A 71 -12.48 8.95 -12.48
CA LEU A 71 -13.21 8.50 -11.29
C LEU A 71 -13.21 9.57 -10.20
N ARG A 72 -12.05 10.17 -9.91
CA ARG A 72 -11.95 11.28 -8.94
C ARG A 72 -12.88 12.42 -9.31
N GLN A 73 -12.90 12.85 -10.56
CA GLN A 73 -13.79 13.92 -11.05
C GLN A 73 -15.28 13.56 -10.88
N ALA A 74 -15.66 12.33 -11.24
CA ALA A 74 -17.04 11.85 -11.07
C ALA A 74 -17.46 11.85 -9.59
N LEU A 75 -16.62 11.31 -8.71
CA LEU A 75 -16.87 11.28 -7.26
C LEU A 75 -16.90 12.68 -6.66
N SER A 76 -15.99 13.58 -7.06
CA SER A 76 -16.00 14.99 -6.63
C SER A 76 -17.31 15.69 -7.02
N SER A 77 -17.89 15.33 -8.18
CA SER A 77 -19.19 15.87 -8.59
C SER A 77 -20.34 15.35 -7.72
N GLU A 78 -20.32 14.09 -7.31
CA GLU A 78 -21.30 13.52 -6.37
C GLU A 78 -21.19 14.16 -4.98
N VAL A 79 -19.96 14.32 -4.49
CA VAL A 79 -19.66 15.03 -3.24
C VAL A 79 -20.20 16.47 -3.27
N SER A 80 -20.03 17.15 -4.40
CA SER A 80 -20.55 18.52 -4.59
C SER A 80 -22.09 18.56 -4.56
N LYS A 81 -22.77 17.55 -5.10
CA LYS A 81 -24.24 17.42 -5.03
C LYS A 81 -24.69 17.20 -3.59
N ILE A 82 -24.02 16.32 -2.83
CA ILE A 82 -24.35 16.02 -1.43
C ILE A 82 -24.17 17.25 -0.54
N THR A 83 -23.05 17.95 -0.69
CA THR A 83 -22.77 19.17 0.08
C THR A 83 -23.68 20.32 -0.31
N SER A 84 -24.14 20.39 -1.57
CA SER A 84 -24.94 21.50 -2.10
C SER A 84 -24.30 22.87 -1.80
N GLY A 85 -22.97 22.92 -1.78
CA GLY A 85 -22.19 24.11 -1.46
C GLY A 85 -22.05 24.46 0.04
N LYS A 86 -22.56 23.62 0.95
CA LYS A 86 -22.40 23.79 2.40
C LYS A 86 -21.01 23.36 2.88
N SER A 87 -20.56 23.92 4.01
CA SER A 87 -19.38 23.43 4.72
C SER A 87 -19.62 22.02 5.26
N VAL A 88 -18.54 21.25 5.46
CA VAL A 88 -18.58 19.91 6.07
C VAL A 88 -19.19 19.97 7.47
N ASP A 89 -18.98 21.06 8.19
CA ASP A 89 -19.50 21.28 9.55
C ASP A 89 -21.03 21.46 9.59
N ASP A 90 -21.65 21.82 8.46
CA ASP A 90 -23.09 22.14 8.35
C ASP A 90 -23.91 20.97 7.75
N LEU A 91 -23.28 19.81 7.53
CA LEU A 91 -23.94 18.64 6.96
C LEU A 91 -24.77 17.91 8.01
N THR A 92 -25.92 17.39 7.58
CA THR A 92 -26.68 16.44 8.40
C THR A 92 -25.90 15.13 8.56
N ALA A 93 -26.22 14.34 9.59
CA ALA A 93 -25.52 13.08 9.86
C ALA A 93 -25.54 12.11 8.66
N GLU A 94 -26.65 12.05 7.92
CA GLU A 94 -26.78 11.22 6.71
C GLU A 94 -25.89 11.73 5.57
N GLN A 95 -25.93 13.03 5.29
CA GLN A 95 -25.07 13.65 4.28
C GLN A 95 -23.59 13.51 4.62
N LEU A 96 -23.23 13.62 5.90
CA LEU A 96 -21.85 13.47 6.37
C LEU A 96 -21.34 12.03 6.19
N ALA A 97 -22.21 11.02 6.42
CA ALA A 97 -21.86 9.62 6.21
C ALA A 97 -21.62 9.31 4.72
N GLU A 98 -22.48 9.79 3.83
CA GLU A 98 -22.29 9.65 2.38
C GLU A 98 -21.07 10.42 1.88
N PHE A 99 -20.89 11.65 2.34
CA PHE A 99 -19.70 12.46 2.06
C PHE A 99 -18.43 11.72 2.46
N HIS A 100 -18.35 11.21 3.69
CA HIS A 100 -17.18 10.49 4.19
C HIS A 100 -16.88 9.24 3.36
N LYS A 101 -17.92 8.48 2.95
CA LYS A 101 -17.77 7.29 2.11
C LYS A 101 -17.14 7.64 0.76
N LEU A 102 -17.67 8.64 0.06
CA LEU A 102 -17.16 9.06 -1.25
C LEU A 102 -15.77 9.71 -1.13
N GLN A 103 -15.55 10.52 -0.11
CA GLN A 103 -14.27 11.18 0.11
C GLN A 103 -13.17 10.16 0.45
N ARG A 104 -13.49 9.12 1.22
CA ARG A 104 -12.57 8.01 1.49
C ARG A 104 -12.23 7.25 0.20
N GLU A 105 -13.19 7.07 -0.69
CA GLU A 105 -12.95 6.48 -2.01
C GLU A 105 -11.99 7.35 -2.83
N ILE A 106 -12.22 8.67 -2.88
CA ILE A 106 -11.31 9.62 -3.54
C ILE A 106 -9.88 9.51 -2.97
N CYS A 107 -9.72 9.55 -1.65
CA CYS A 107 -8.41 9.47 -0.99
C CYS A 107 -7.72 8.10 -1.17
N SER A 108 -8.45 7.04 -1.53
CA SER A 108 -7.85 5.74 -1.86
C SER A 108 -7.18 5.72 -3.24
N LEU A 109 -7.46 6.71 -4.09
CA LEU A 109 -6.88 6.82 -5.42
C LEU A 109 -5.48 7.42 -5.34
N ALA A 110 -4.53 6.89 -6.12
CA ALA A 110 -3.16 7.42 -6.19
C ALA A 110 -3.07 8.86 -6.74
N VAL A 111 -4.17 9.37 -7.32
CA VAL A 111 -4.30 10.75 -7.85
C VAL A 111 -4.90 11.73 -6.84
N ALA A 112 -5.18 11.28 -5.62
CA ALA A 112 -5.66 12.15 -4.54
C ALA A 112 -4.58 13.16 -4.16
N ASP A 113 -4.99 14.38 -3.84
CA ASP A 113 -4.11 15.43 -3.39
C ASP A 113 -4.33 15.82 -1.92
N ALA A 114 -3.47 16.69 -1.41
CA ALA A 114 -3.56 17.19 -0.04
C ALA A 114 -4.92 17.84 0.28
N GLY A 115 -5.60 18.43 -0.71
CA GLY A 115 -6.92 19.02 -0.53
C GLY A 115 -8.00 17.96 -0.26
N ASP A 116 -7.97 16.86 -1.00
CA ASP A 116 -8.89 15.74 -0.79
C ASP A 116 -8.73 15.15 0.62
N TRP A 117 -7.48 14.97 1.06
CA TRP A 117 -7.18 14.45 2.39
C TRP A 117 -7.62 15.43 3.50
N LEU A 118 -7.44 16.73 3.29
CA LEU A 118 -7.89 17.75 4.25
C LEU A 118 -9.41 17.68 4.47
N LEU A 119 -10.18 17.53 3.39
CA LEU A 119 -11.64 17.38 3.46
C LEU A 119 -12.04 16.11 4.20
N LEU A 120 -11.37 14.98 3.93
CA LEU A 120 -11.63 13.72 4.64
C LEU A 120 -11.36 13.86 6.15
N MET A 121 -10.24 14.46 6.51
CA MET A 121 -9.85 14.65 7.91
C MET A 121 -10.80 15.59 8.64
N LYS A 122 -11.26 16.67 8.00
CA LYS A 122 -12.29 17.55 8.55
C LYS A 122 -13.61 16.80 8.80
N ALA A 123 -14.08 16.01 7.83
CA ALA A 123 -15.28 15.19 8.02
C ALA A 123 -15.13 14.21 9.19
N CYS A 124 -13.98 13.55 9.29
CA CYS A 124 -13.68 12.64 10.41
C CYS A 124 -13.63 13.36 11.78
N MET A 125 -13.35 14.66 11.82
CA MET A 125 -13.38 15.43 13.07
C MET A 125 -14.81 15.75 13.53
N VAL A 126 -15.76 15.83 12.61
CA VAL A 126 -17.18 16.11 12.88
C VAL A 126 -17.95 14.83 13.23
N ILE A 127 -17.57 13.70 12.61
CA ILE A 127 -18.17 12.39 12.90
C ILE A 127 -17.86 11.98 14.35
N PRO A 128 -18.85 11.50 15.13
CA PRO A 128 -18.62 11.02 16.47
C PRO A 128 -17.73 9.75 16.48
N GLY A 129 -16.76 9.73 17.40
CA GLY A 129 -15.79 8.65 17.56
C GLY A 129 -14.46 8.91 16.84
N SER A 130 -13.36 8.42 17.41
CA SER A 130 -12.01 8.66 16.86
C SER A 130 -11.52 7.58 15.91
N GLU A 131 -12.23 6.46 15.75
CA GLU A 131 -11.76 5.34 14.92
C GLU A 131 -11.58 5.72 13.45
N ASN A 132 -12.58 6.37 12.84
CA ASN A 132 -12.50 6.84 11.45
C ASN A 132 -11.39 7.89 11.27
N PHE A 133 -11.21 8.76 12.28
CA PHE A 133 -10.17 9.78 12.29
C PHE A 133 -8.77 9.17 12.38
N ILE A 134 -8.57 8.18 13.25
CA ILE A 134 -7.32 7.43 13.39
C ILE A 134 -7.01 6.68 12.10
N PHE A 135 -7.98 5.92 11.55
CA PHE A 135 -7.77 5.12 10.34
C PHE A 135 -7.42 6.01 9.13
N SER A 136 -8.20 7.07 8.91
CA SER A 136 -7.95 8.02 7.81
C SER A 136 -6.65 8.80 8.01
N GLY A 137 -6.32 9.14 9.26
CA GLY A 137 -5.05 9.81 9.61
C GLY A 137 -3.83 8.94 9.35
N GLN A 138 -3.89 7.64 9.67
CA GLN A 138 -2.83 6.69 9.34
C GLN A 138 -2.65 6.55 7.83
N ALA A 139 -3.74 6.38 7.08
CA ALA A 139 -3.71 6.30 5.62
C ALA A 139 -3.13 7.57 4.97
N PHE A 140 -3.46 8.74 5.51
CA PHE A 140 -2.87 10.02 5.11
C PHE A 140 -1.35 10.03 5.33
N LEU A 141 -0.89 9.63 6.52
CA LEU A 141 0.53 9.59 6.84
C LEU A 141 1.30 8.61 5.94
N ASP A 142 0.68 7.49 5.57
CA ASP A 142 1.22 6.55 4.58
C ASP A 142 1.34 7.21 3.19
N ALA A 143 0.33 7.95 2.74
CA ALA A 143 0.37 8.69 1.48
C ALA A 143 1.47 9.78 1.45
N VAL A 144 1.63 10.52 2.55
CA VAL A 144 2.72 11.51 2.72
C VAL A 144 4.08 10.83 2.62
N LYS A 145 4.24 9.67 3.27
CA LYS A 145 5.49 8.91 3.24
C LYS A 145 5.84 8.37 1.85
N LEU A 146 4.82 8.08 1.03
CA LEU A 146 4.98 7.69 -0.38
C LEU A 146 5.34 8.86 -1.31
N GLY A 147 5.43 10.09 -0.78
CA GLY A 147 5.89 11.26 -1.52
C GLY A 147 4.78 12.22 -1.95
N MET A 148 3.57 12.09 -1.40
CA MET A 148 2.51 13.08 -1.64
C MET A 148 2.93 14.46 -1.10
N PRO A 149 2.96 15.50 -1.95
CA PRO A 149 3.34 16.85 -1.51
C PRO A 149 2.22 17.46 -0.65
N VAL A 150 2.55 17.90 0.56
CA VAL A 150 1.61 18.57 1.48
C VAL A 150 2.25 19.83 2.02
N SER A 151 1.59 20.97 1.83
CA SER A 151 1.91 22.22 2.54
C SER A 151 1.19 22.25 3.88
N ILE A 152 1.95 22.15 4.97
CA ILE A 152 1.36 22.12 6.31
C ILE A 152 1.02 23.55 6.73
N ASN A 153 -0.28 23.84 6.70
CA ASN A 153 -0.86 25.09 7.19
C ASN A 153 -1.38 24.92 8.64
N GLU A 154 -1.98 25.97 9.20
CA GLU A 154 -2.52 25.95 10.57
C GLU A 154 -3.63 24.90 10.78
N GLU A 155 -4.44 24.64 9.75
CA GLU A 155 -5.49 23.62 9.81
C GLU A 155 -4.89 22.21 9.94
N TRP A 156 -3.87 21.91 9.12
CA TRP A 156 -3.12 20.66 9.22
C TRP A 156 -2.43 20.52 10.58
N LEU A 157 -1.88 21.58 11.15
CA LEU A 157 -1.31 21.55 12.51
C LEU A 157 -2.35 21.14 13.55
N LYS A 158 -3.57 21.70 13.48
CA LYS A 158 -4.67 21.34 14.40
C LYS A 158 -5.07 19.86 14.25
N ILE A 159 -5.18 19.39 13.01
CA ILE A 159 -5.52 17.99 12.70
C ILE A 159 -4.42 17.04 13.23
N LEU A 160 -3.15 17.33 12.94
CA LEU A 160 -2.02 16.49 13.35
C LEU A 160 -1.85 16.45 14.87
N ARG A 161 -2.10 17.56 15.58
CA ARG A 161 -2.07 17.58 17.05
C ARG A 161 -3.17 16.70 17.65
N LYS A 162 -4.39 16.78 17.10
CA LYS A 162 -5.48 15.91 17.51
C LYS A 162 -5.15 14.45 17.19
N LEU A 163 -4.56 14.18 16.03
CA LEU A 163 -4.18 12.83 15.63
C LEU A 163 -3.12 12.23 16.57
N ASP A 164 -2.07 12.97 16.93
CA ASP A 164 -1.07 12.47 17.90
C ASP A 164 -1.69 12.15 19.28
N ALA A 165 -2.66 12.94 19.73
CA ALA A 165 -3.36 12.69 20.99
C ALA A 165 -4.24 11.42 20.96
N GLU A 166 -4.82 11.10 19.81
CA GLU A 166 -5.69 9.91 19.62
C GLU A 166 -4.89 8.62 19.32
N LEU A 167 -3.65 8.73 18.87
CA LEU A 167 -2.77 7.60 18.60
C LEU A 167 -2.14 7.09 19.90
N VAL A 168 -2.88 6.29 20.67
CA VAL A 168 -2.43 5.80 21.99
C VAL A 168 -1.81 4.40 21.92
N ARG A 169 -2.11 3.61 20.88
CA ARG A 169 -1.72 2.19 20.84
C ARG A 169 -0.24 2.00 20.48
N ASP A 170 0.37 0.95 21.04
CA ASP A 170 1.77 0.60 20.78
C ASP A 170 2.08 0.34 19.30
N GLU A 171 1.12 -0.13 18.52
CA GLU A 171 1.27 -0.35 17.06
C GLU A 171 1.40 0.96 16.30
N GLN A 172 0.95 2.06 16.90
CA GLN A 172 0.83 3.37 16.25
C GLN A 172 2.06 4.25 16.48
N ILE A 173 3.06 3.76 17.21
CA ILE A 173 4.25 4.54 17.57
C ILE A 173 5.01 5.08 16.35
N LEU A 174 4.99 4.35 15.22
CA LEU A 174 5.65 4.78 13.98
C LEU A 174 4.94 6.00 13.37
N TYR A 175 3.61 6.04 13.43
CA TYR A 175 2.81 7.17 12.97
C TYR A 175 3.04 8.39 13.87
N ARG A 176 3.13 8.18 15.19
CA ARG A 176 3.48 9.26 16.14
C ARG A 176 4.88 9.82 15.89
N LEU A 177 5.86 8.96 15.59
CA LEU A 177 7.20 9.43 15.24
C LEU A 177 7.17 10.30 13.99
N GLN A 178 6.42 9.90 12.95
CA GLN A 178 6.26 10.68 11.74
C GLN A 178 5.66 12.07 12.04
N ILE A 179 4.64 12.15 12.89
CA ILE A 179 4.05 13.42 13.32
C ILE A 179 5.07 14.27 14.11
N ALA A 180 5.83 13.67 15.03
CA ALA A 180 6.85 14.39 15.79
C ALA A 180 7.99 14.93 14.90
N GLN A 181 8.40 14.17 13.88
CA GLN A 181 9.36 14.61 12.87
C GLN A 181 8.83 15.80 12.08
N ILE A 182 7.56 15.76 11.68
CA ILE A 182 6.88 16.87 11.01
C ILE A 182 6.91 18.13 11.89
N PHE A 183 6.48 18.05 13.16
CA PHE A 183 6.48 19.21 14.05
C PHE A 183 7.89 19.77 14.30
N SER A 184 8.87 18.90 14.55
CA SER A 184 10.26 19.33 14.74
C SER A 184 10.86 19.95 13.48
N GLY A 185 10.44 19.53 12.28
CA GLY A 185 10.89 20.12 11.02
C GLY A 185 10.30 21.51 10.75
N LEU A 186 9.07 21.76 11.19
CA LEU A 186 8.40 23.06 11.05
C LEU A 186 8.94 24.12 12.01
N GLN A 187 9.34 23.70 13.22
CA GLN A 187 9.88 24.60 14.25
C GLN A 187 11.21 24.06 14.79
N PRO A 188 12.30 24.15 13.99
CA PRO A 188 13.60 23.57 14.34
C PRO A 188 14.28 24.25 15.54
N GLU A 189 13.81 25.41 15.98
CA GLU A 189 14.36 26.12 17.14
C GLU A 189 13.72 25.70 18.48
N SER A 190 12.54 25.07 18.44
CA SER A 190 11.83 24.66 19.65
C SER A 190 12.53 23.52 20.36
N GLN A 191 13.04 23.78 21.57
CA GLN A 191 13.65 22.76 22.41
C GLN A 191 12.63 21.73 22.91
N GLU A 192 11.38 22.15 23.12
CA GLU A 192 10.31 21.26 23.58
C GLU A 192 9.97 20.21 22.52
N LEU A 193 9.80 20.61 21.25
CA LEU A 193 9.52 19.69 20.16
C LEU A 193 10.70 18.74 19.88
N LYS A 194 11.93 19.22 20.04
CA LYS A 194 13.14 18.36 19.97
C LYS A 194 13.14 17.29 21.06
N LYS A 195 12.76 17.66 22.29
CA LYS A 195 12.66 16.72 23.40
C LYS A 195 11.55 15.69 23.15
N GLN A 196 10.36 16.13 22.73
CA GLN A 196 9.26 15.24 22.37
C GLN A 196 9.65 14.27 21.24
N LEU A 197 10.34 14.76 20.21
CA LEU A 197 10.86 13.91 19.14
C LEU A 197 11.85 12.87 19.68
N ALA A 198 12.76 13.25 20.58
CA ALA A 198 13.70 12.32 21.19
C ALA A 198 13.00 11.24 22.03
N ASP A 199 12.01 11.63 22.82
CA ASP A 199 11.23 10.72 23.67
C ASP A 199 10.45 9.70 22.80
N VAL A 200 9.75 10.16 21.76
CA VAL A 200 9.01 9.29 20.84
C VAL A 200 9.97 8.42 20.03
N LYS A 201 11.13 8.94 19.63
CA LYS A 201 12.15 8.17 18.93
C LYS A 201 12.67 7.03 19.79
N LEU A 202 12.92 7.26 21.08
CA LEU A 202 13.35 6.21 22.01
C LEU A 202 12.32 5.09 22.13
N LEU A 203 11.03 5.43 22.22
CA LEU A 203 9.95 4.44 22.24
C LEU A 203 9.86 3.65 20.93
N ALA A 204 10.00 4.34 19.80
CA ALA A 204 9.98 3.72 18.49
C ALA A 204 11.19 2.78 18.27
N ASP A 205 12.37 3.17 18.76
CA ASP A 205 13.57 2.34 18.75
C ASP A 205 13.38 1.08 19.61
N ALA A 206 12.80 1.21 20.80
CA ALA A 206 12.47 0.05 21.64
C ALA A 206 11.49 -0.91 20.95
N LYS A 207 10.48 -0.38 20.24
CA LYS A 207 9.55 -1.18 19.44
C LYS A 207 10.25 -1.88 18.28
N ALA A 208 11.15 -1.20 17.58
CA ALA A 208 11.92 -1.79 16.48
C ALA A 208 12.75 -2.99 16.97
N ILE A 209 13.45 -2.88 18.12
CA ILE A 209 14.15 -4.02 18.74
C ILE A 209 13.21 -5.19 19.02
N LYS A 210 12.02 -4.92 19.56
CA LYS A 210 11.02 -5.97 19.82
C LYS A 210 10.59 -6.68 18.53
N ILE A 211 10.39 -5.94 17.44
CA ILE A 211 10.04 -6.51 16.12
C ILE A 211 11.20 -7.33 15.56
N LEU A 212 12.44 -6.87 15.67
CA LEU A 212 13.61 -7.64 15.22
C LEU A 212 13.76 -8.96 15.99
N ARG A 213 13.58 -8.93 17.32
CA ARG A 213 13.58 -10.15 18.13
C ARG A 213 12.45 -11.11 17.76
N LEU A 214 11.27 -10.58 17.42
CA LEU A 214 10.18 -11.42 16.91
C LEU A 214 10.56 -12.07 15.58
N ALA A 215 11.21 -11.33 14.67
CA ALA A 215 11.69 -11.89 13.41
C ALA A 215 12.70 -13.05 13.62
N GLU A 216 13.59 -12.93 14.60
CA GLU A 216 14.51 -14.01 14.99
C GLU A 216 13.77 -15.25 15.49
N VAL A 217 12.73 -15.07 16.31
CA VAL A 217 11.89 -16.17 16.81
C VAL A 217 11.14 -16.84 15.65
N GLU A 218 10.52 -16.07 14.76
CA GLU A 218 9.81 -16.57 13.57
C GLU A 218 10.76 -17.36 12.64
N MET A 219 11.99 -16.88 12.45
CA MET A 219 13.02 -17.63 11.73
C MET A 219 13.38 -18.95 12.42
N ALA A 220 13.53 -18.96 13.74
CA ALA A 220 13.90 -20.14 14.50
C ALA A 220 12.82 -21.24 14.45
N ILE A 221 11.55 -20.87 14.35
CA ILE A 221 10.43 -21.82 14.20
C ILE A 221 10.14 -22.18 12.73
N GLY A 222 10.90 -21.64 11.78
CA GLY A 222 10.76 -21.93 10.35
C GLY A 222 9.71 -21.11 9.61
N ASN A 223 9.09 -20.11 10.24
CA ASN A 223 8.11 -19.22 9.61
C ASN A 223 8.79 -18.03 8.91
N LEU A 224 9.44 -18.33 7.77
CA LEU A 224 10.25 -17.35 7.05
C LEU A 224 9.44 -16.17 6.51
N THR A 225 8.16 -16.40 6.15
CA THR A 225 7.25 -15.35 5.66
C THR A 225 6.93 -14.32 6.74
N ALA A 226 6.62 -14.76 7.96
CA ALA A 226 6.35 -13.84 9.07
C ALA A 226 7.61 -13.10 9.51
N ALA A 227 8.76 -13.78 9.52
CA ALA A 227 10.04 -13.14 9.78
C ALA A 227 10.32 -12.02 8.76
N ARG A 228 10.12 -12.28 7.47
CA ARG A 228 10.27 -11.27 6.40
C ARG A 228 9.38 -10.06 6.64
N ALA A 229 8.11 -10.29 6.96
CA ALA A 229 7.15 -9.21 7.24
C ALA A 229 7.61 -8.32 8.42
N CYS A 230 8.16 -8.92 9.47
CA CYS A 230 8.72 -8.18 10.61
C CYS A 230 9.93 -7.33 10.20
N LEU A 231 10.87 -7.89 9.43
CA LEU A 231 12.04 -7.14 8.95
C LEU A 231 11.63 -6.00 8.01
N ASP A 232 10.68 -6.24 7.11
CA ASP A 232 10.15 -5.22 6.20
C ASP A 232 9.47 -4.07 6.97
N GLN A 233 8.81 -4.36 8.10
CA GLN A 233 8.23 -3.34 8.96
C GLN A 233 9.30 -2.42 9.56
N VAL A 234 10.40 -2.98 10.09
CA VAL A 234 11.51 -2.18 10.64
C VAL A 234 12.23 -1.42 9.52
N ARG A 235 12.41 -2.03 8.35
CA ARG A 235 13.02 -1.36 7.19
C ARG A 235 12.22 -0.15 6.71
N ARG A 236 10.89 -0.24 6.75
CA ARG A 236 10.01 0.90 6.45
C ARG A 236 10.14 2.00 7.49
N PHE A 237 10.44 1.67 8.74
CA PHE A 237 10.67 2.64 9.80
C PHE A 237 12.02 3.35 9.63
N ASP A 238 13.12 2.59 9.59
CA ASP A 238 14.47 3.07 9.31
C ASP A 238 15.27 1.95 8.63
N TYR A 239 15.73 2.18 7.40
CA TYR A 239 16.52 1.21 6.65
C TYR A 239 17.94 1.05 7.20
N ARG A 240 18.42 1.98 8.03
CA ARG A 240 19.75 1.95 8.66
C ARG A 240 19.72 1.37 10.07
N TYR A 241 18.61 0.78 10.49
CA TYR A 241 18.47 0.23 11.83
C TYR A 241 19.54 -0.83 12.11
N SER A 242 20.22 -0.73 13.25
CA SER A 242 21.32 -1.62 13.60
C SER A 242 20.85 -3.07 13.69
N GLY A 243 21.60 -3.99 13.08
CA GLY A 243 21.28 -5.43 13.06
C GLY A 243 20.23 -5.85 12.02
N LEU A 244 19.53 -4.92 11.36
CA LEU A 244 18.53 -5.23 10.34
C LEU A 244 19.14 -5.96 9.14
N GLU A 245 20.28 -5.50 8.64
CA GLU A 245 20.94 -6.07 7.47
C GLU A 245 21.45 -7.50 7.72
N ASP A 246 22.02 -7.74 8.91
CA ASP A 246 22.49 -9.06 9.30
C ASP A 246 21.32 -10.07 9.43
N LEU A 247 20.17 -9.62 9.93
CA LEU A 247 18.96 -10.44 10.00
C LEU A 247 18.41 -10.78 8.62
N TYR A 248 18.38 -9.82 7.69
CA TYR A 248 18.02 -10.11 6.29
C TYR A 248 18.98 -11.11 5.65
N ARG A 249 20.29 -11.00 5.92
CA ARG A 249 21.28 -11.95 5.41
C ARG A 249 20.98 -13.37 5.90
N ARG A 250 20.72 -13.54 7.21
CA ARG A 250 20.35 -14.83 7.81
C ARG A 250 19.04 -15.38 7.24
N LEU A 251 18.01 -14.55 7.10
CA LEU A 251 16.73 -14.92 6.51
C LEU A 251 16.90 -15.42 5.07
N ASN A 252 17.64 -14.69 4.23
CA ASN A 252 17.89 -15.08 2.86
C ASN A 252 18.62 -16.43 2.76
N THR A 253 19.58 -16.69 3.66
CA THR A 253 20.23 -18.00 3.75
C THR A 253 19.25 -19.09 4.17
N ALA A 254 18.39 -18.84 5.15
CA ALA A 254 17.38 -19.80 5.58
C ALA A 254 16.39 -20.14 4.44
N GLU A 255 15.93 -19.15 3.68
CA GLU A 255 15.06 -19.35 2.51
C GLU A 255 15.75 -20.14 1.39
N GLN A 256 17.06 -19.95 1.19
CA GLN A 256 17.82 -20.74 0.22
C GLN A 256 17.93 -22.20 0.66
N ILE A 257 18.19 -22.45 1.94
CA ILE A 257 18.25 -23.80 2.50
C ILE A 257 16.88 -24.48 2.37
N ASP A 258 15.81 -23.79 2.73
CA ASP A 258 14.44 -24.31 2.63
C ASP A 258 14.08 -24.71 1.19
N LYS A 259 14.42 -23.87 0.20
CA LYS A 259 14.27 -24.21 -1.23
C LYS A 259 15.03 -25.45 -1.63
N ILE A 260 16.27 -25.62 -1.16
CA ILE A 260 17.08 -26.81 -1.46
C ILE A 260 16.45 -28.06 -0.83
N ILE A 261 15.94 -27.96 0.41
CA ILE A 261 15.27 -29.08 1.10
C ILE A 261 14.02 -29.50 0.36
N ILE A 262 13.18 -28.55 -0.06
CA ILE A 262 11.96 -28.81 -0.84
C ILE A 262 12.34 -29.51 -2.16
N GLN A 263 13.29 -28.95 -2.91
CA GLN A 263 13.74 -29.55 -4.17
C GLN A 263 14.28 -30.98 -3.97
N ALA A 264 15.12 -31.19 -2.96
CA ALA A 264 15.67 -32.52 -2.68
C ALA A 264 14.59 -33.53 -2.28
N ASN A 265 13.55 -33.09 -1.57
CA ASN A 265 12.43 -33.94 -1.19
C ASN A 265 11.55 -34.30 -2.41
N ASP A 266 11.29 -33.34 -3.29
CA ASP A 266 10.58 -33.57 -4.55
C ASP A 266 11.35 -34.53 -5.48
N ASP A 267 12.67 -34.37 -5.58
CA ASP A 267 13.55 -35.27 -6.33
C ASP A 267 13.56 -36.69 -5.73
N LEU A 268 13.55 -36.81 -4.39
CA LEU A 268 13.44 -38.11 -3.71
C LEU A 268 12.09 -38.78 -3.95
N MET A 269 11.00 -38.03 -3.89
CA MET A 269 9.65 -38.56 -4.10
C MET A 269 9.41 -38.96 -5.54
N SER A 270 9.88 -38.17 -6.51
CA SER A 270 9.83 -38.53 -7.93
C SER A 270 10.62 -39.79 -8.23
N LYS A 271 11.85 -39.92 -7.69
CA LYS A 271 12.66 -41.14 -7.85
C LYS A 271 11.99 -42.38 -7.23
N LYS A 272 11.43 -42.27 -6.02
CA LYS A 272 10.67 -43.38 -5.40
C LYS A 272 9.46 -43.78 -6.24
N TYR A 273 8.78 -42.83 -6.87
CA TYR A 273 7.66 -43.11 -7.77
C TYR A 273 8.11 -43.82 -9.06
N GLU A 274 9.24 -43.40 -9.65
CA GLU A 274 9.82 -44.08 -10.81
C GLU A 274 10.28 -45.50 -10.51
N ASP A 275 10.91 -45.72 -9.35
CA ASP A 275 11.36 -47.03 -8.90
C ASP A 275 10.18 -47.97 -8.58
N ALA A 276 9.09 -47.45 -8.00
CA ALA A 276 7.87 -48.23 -7.73
C ALA A 276 7.05 -48.57 -9.00
N ARG A 277 7.29 -47.86 -10.11
CA ARG A 277 6.62 -48.09 -11.40
C ARG A 277 7.30 -49.18 -12.25
N ARG A 278 8.54 -49.57 -11.91
CA ARG A 278 9.29 -50.64 -12.57
C ARG A 278 9.01 -51.99 -11.93
#